data_AF-A0A354TRE1-F1
#
_entry.id   AF-A0A354TRE1-F1
#
_cell.length_a   1.000
_cell.length_b   1.000
_cell.length_c   1.000
_cell.angle_alpha   90.00
_cell.angle_beta   90.00
_cell.angle_gamma   90.00
#
_symmetry.space_group_name_H-M   'P 1'
#
loop_
_entity.id
_entity.type
_entity.pdbx_description
1 polymer ?
#
loop_
_entity_poly.entity_id
_entity_poly.type
_entity_poly.pdbx_seq_one_letter_code
_entity_poly.pdbx_strand_id
1 'polypeptide(L)'
;MEKAPDLQPTLEGPRVIVRPMIAEDWEHMYAIAADPLLWEQHPAKNRYEEVQFREYFEAAMASESAFTFIEKANGSIIGSSRYHGYDS
;
A
#
# COMPACT_ATOMS: atom_id res chain seq x y z
N MET A 1 15.91 -6.93 -26.21
CA MET A 1 15.79 -6.14 -24.97
C MET A 1 14.55 -6.63 -24.26
N GLU A 2 14.68 -7.05 -23.01
CA GLU A 2 13.55 -7.42 -22.17
C GLU A 2 12.72 -6.16 -21.90
N LYS A 3 11.39 -6.28 -21.98
CA LYS A 3 10.48 -5.16 -21.70
C LYS A 3 10.50 -4.90 -20.20
N ALA A 4 10.60 -3.64 -19.78
CA ALA A 4 10.46 -3.26 -18.38
C ALA A 4 9.12 -3.81 -17.82
N PRO A 5 9.09 -4.30 -16.56
CA PRO A 5 7.86 -4.78 -15.96
C PRO A 5 6.86 -3.63 -15.83
N ASP A 6 5.58 -3.98 -15.96
CA ASP A 6 4.50 -3.07 -15.59
C ASP A 6 4.41 -3.06 -14.05
N LEU A 7 4.70 -1.91 -13.44
CA LEU A 7 4.61 -1.70 -11.99
C LEU A 7 3.25 -1.13 -11.55
N GLN A 8 2.32 -0.96 -12.49
CA GLN A 8 0.98 -0.45 -12.26
C GLN A 8 -0.15 -1.36 -12.80
N PRO A 9 -0.04 -2.72 -12.80
CA PRO A 9 -1.13 -3.57 -13.26
C PRO A 9 -2.26 -3.63 -12.23
N THR A 10 -3.46 -3.92 -12.73
CA THR A 10 -4.56 -4.43 -11.89
C THR A 10 -4.62 -5.94 -12.04
N LEU A 11 -4.57 -6.65 -10.91
CA LEU A 11 -4.66 -8.10 -10.82
C LEU A 11 -5.94 -8.48 -10.07
N GLU A 12 -6.70 -9.42 -10.63
CA GLU A 12 -7.94 -9.90 -10.02
C GLU A 12 -7.86 -11.40 -9.73
N GLY A 13 -7.96 -11.74 -8.45
CA GLY A 13 -8.08 -13.13 -7.98
C GLY A 13 -9.50 -13.47 -7.52
N PRO A 14 -9.70 -14.71 -7.03
CA PRO A 14 -11.00 -15.14 -6.50
C PRO A 14 -11.44 -14.38 -5.23
N ARG A 15 -10.50 -13.85 -4.44
CA ARG A 15 -10.76 -13.21 -3.14
C ARG A 15 -10.26 -11.77 -3.03
N VAL A 16 -9.28 -11.39 -3.83
CA VAL A 16 -8.56 -10.11 -3.69
C VAL A 16 -8.40 -9.47 -5.05
N ILE A 17 -8.62 -8.15 -5.09
CA ILE A 17 -8.20 -7.29 -6.19
C ILE A 17 -6.94 -6.55 -5.72
N VAL A 18 -5.91 -6.55 -6.54
CA VAL A 18 -4.68 -5.77 -6.32
C VAL A 18 -4.62 -4.75 -7.42
N ARG A 19 -4.53 -3.46 -7.08
CA ARG A 19 -4.47 -2.37 -8.06
C ARG A 19 -3.49 -1.29 -7.61
N PRO A 20 -3.04 -0.40 -8.51
CA PRO A 20 -2.16 0.70 -8.12
C PRO A 20 -2.75 1.58 -7.03
N MET A 21 -1.96 1.99 -6.05
CA MET A 21 -2.41 2.89 -4.99
C MET A 21 -2.90 4.22 -5.56
N ILE A 22 -3.95 4.80 -4.97
CA ILE A 22 -4.52 6.10 -5.37
C ILE A 22 -4.71 6.98 -4.14
N ALA A 23 -4.82 8.29 -4.34
CA ALA A 23 -4.95 9.26 -3.24
C ALA A 23 -6.18 9.00 -2.35
N GLU A 24 -7.27 8.52 -2.94
CA GLU A 24 -8.53 8.19 -2.27
C GLU A 24 -8.40 7.03 -1.27
N ASP A 25 -7.30 6.27 -1.31
CA ASP A 25 -7.03 5.22 -0.32
C ASP A 25 -6.67 5.74 1.06
N TRP A 26 -6.26 7.01 1.14
CA TRP A 26 -5.69 7.61 2.34
C TRP A 26 -6.54 7.33 3.59
N GLU A 27 -7.82 7.67 3.56
CA GLU A 27 -8.69 7.59 4.75
C GLU A 27 -8.80 6.17 5.28
N HIS A 28 -9.03 5.21 4.38
CA HIS A 28 -9.19 3.81 4.73
C HIS A 28 -7.87 3.15 5.13
N MET A 29 -6.77 3.46 4.44
CA MET A 29 -5.46 2.94 4.80
C MET A 29 -4.98 3.48 6.15
N TYR A 30 -5.14 4.78 6.40
CA TYR A 30 -4.74 5.37 7.67
C TYR A 30 -5.60 4.85 8.82
N ALA A 31 -6.91 4.67 8.62
CA ALA A 31 -7.77 4.06 9.64
C ALA A 31 -7.28 2.68 10.10
N ILE A 32 -6.74 1.87 9.19
CA ILE A 32 -6.10 0.59 9.52
C ILE A 32 -4.73 0.84 10.18
N ALA A 33 -3.88 1.65 9.56
CA ALA A 33 -2.52 1.91 10.03
C ALA A 33 -2.46 2.57 11.41
N ALA A 34 -3.50 3.28 11.83
CA ALA A 34 -3.57 3.97 13.12
C ALA A 34 -3.62 3.00 14.32
N ASP A 35 -3.80 1.68 14.11
CA ASP A 35 -3.68 0.69 15.18
C ASP A 35 -2.20 0.50 15.59
N PRO A 36 -1.78 0.89 16.81
CA PRO A 36 -0.40 0.73 17.25
C PRO A 36 0.07 -0.73 17.29
N LEU A 37 -0.84 -1.69 17.45
CA LEU A 37 -0.51 -3.11 17.53
C LEU A 37 0.05 -3.65 16.20
N LEU A 38 -0.33 -3.04 15.06
CA LEU A 38 0.26 -3.38 13.76
C LEU A 38 1.76 -3.09 13.69
N TRP A 39 2.25 -2.17 14.52
CA TRP A 39 3.62 -1.68 14.48
C TRP A 39 4.52 -2.23 15.58
N GLU A 40 3.98 -3.00 16.53
CA GLU A 40 4.71 -3.46 17.72
C GLU A 40 6.01 -4.20 17.36
N GLN A 41 5.96 -5.04 16.33
CA GLN A 41 7.09 -5.84 15.84
C GLN A 41 7.81 -5.21 14.63
N HIS A 42 7.33 -4.07 14.13
CA HIS A 42 7.87 -3.42 12.94
C HIS A 42 9.01 -2.45 13.32
N PRO A 43 10.08 -2.31 12.50
CA PRO A 43 11.17 -1.36 12.79
C PRO A 43 10.70 0.10 12.90
N ALA A 44 9.74 0.50 12.06
CA ALA A 44 9.06 1.79 12.14
C ALA A 44 7.86 1.70 13.09
N LYS A 45 8.12 1.78 14.40
CA LYS A 45 7.11 1.61 15.45
C LYS A 45 6.09 2.74 15.54
N ASN A 46 6.43 3.93 15.06
CA ASN A 46 5.60 5.14 15.16
C ASN A 46 4.74 5.39 13.91
N ARG A 47 4.65 4.44 12.98
CA ARG A 47 3.89 4.62 11.74
C ARG A 47 2.36 4.51 11.91
N TYR A 48 1.88 4.43 13.15
CA TYR A 48 0.47 4.68 13.49
C TYR A 48 0.16 6.18 13.64
N GLU A 49 1.16 7.03 13.79
CA GLU A 49 0.98 8.48 13.86
C GLU A 49 0.70 9.05 12.47
N GLU A 50 -0.26 9.97 12.35
CA GLU A 50 -0.71 10.50 11.05
C GLU A 50 0.44 11.05 10.21
N VAL A 51 1.32 11.86 10.81
CA VAL A 51 2.45 12.48 10.12
C VAL A 51 3.39 11.41 9.56
N GLN A 52 3.72 10.40 10.37
CA GLN A 52 4.61 9.31 9.98
C GLN A 52 4.00 8.41 8.89
N PHE A 53 2.69 8.18 8.97
CA PHE A 53 1.99 7.41 7.95
C PHE A 53 1.81 8.20 6.65
N ARG A 54 1.55 9.52 6.73
CA ARG A 54 1.47 10.43 5.60
C ARG A 54 2.76 10.41 4.79
N GLU A 55 3.90 10.58 5.44
CA GLU A 55 5.22 10.50 4.79
C GLU A 55 5.43 9.16 4.06
N TYR A 56 5.06 8.05 4.70
CA TYR A 56 5.14 6.73 4.09
C TYR A 56 4.24 6.57 2.86
N PHE A 57 2.99 7.05 2.97
CA PHE A 57 1.98 6.95 1.92
C PHE A 57 2.35 7.81 0.70
N GLU A 58 2.79 9.06 0.92
CA GLU A 58 3.27 9.94 -0.15
C GLU A 58 4.47 9.36 -0.88
N ALA A 59 5.44 8.79 -0.14
CA ALA A 59 6.57 8.08 -0.74
C ALA A 59 6.15 6.82 -1.53
N ALA A 60 5.08 6.14 -1.10
CA ALA A 60 4.53 4.99 -1.82
C ALA A 60 3.83 5.43 -3.13
N MET A 61 3.06 6.53 -3.09
CA MET A 61 2.44 7.11 -4.28
C MET A 61 3.50 7.59 -5.28
N ALA A 62 4.52 8.29 -4.80
CA ALA A 62 5.59 8.82 -5.64
C ALA A 62 6.48 7.73 -6.26
N SER A 63 6.47 6.50 -5.73
CA SER A 63 7.27 5.41 -6.29
C SER A 63 6.66 4.77 -7.53
N GLU A 64 5.39 5.08 -7.87
CA GLU A 64 4.65 4.47 -8.98
C GLU A 64 4.76 2.93 -9.00
N SER A 65 4.86 2.34 -7.81
CA SER A 65 5.08 0.90 -7.62
C SER A 65 4.28 0.33 -6.45
N ALA A 66 3.48 1.17 -5.79
CA ALA A 66 2.65 0.80 -4.67
C ALA A 66 1.28 0.28 -5.12
N PHE A 67 0.78 -0.70 -4.38
CA PHE A 67 -0.49 -1.36 -4.61
C PHE A 67 -1.38 -1.32 -3.37
N THR A 68 -2.67 -1.27 -3.63
CA THR A 68 -3.75 -1.42 -2.65
C THR A 68 -4.38 -2.79 -2.83
N PHE A 69 -4.53 -3.52 -1.72
CA PHE A 69 -5.16 -4.84 -1.67
C PHE A 69 -6.59 -4.65 -1.19
N ILE A 70 -7.55 -5.14 -1.98
CA ILE A 70 -8.98 -4.98 -1.76
C ILE A 70 -9.62 -6.36 -1.61
N GLU A 71 -10.35 -6.58 -0.52
CA GLU A 71 -11.17 -7.78 -0.37
C GLU A 71 -12.37 -7.73 -1.32
N LYS A 72 -12.48 -8.74 -2.19
CA LYS A 72 -13.51 -8.77 -3.25
C LYS A 72 -14.93 -8.93 -2.68
N ALA A 73 -15.06 -9.53 -1.50
CA ALA A 73 -16.36 -9.83 -0.90
C ALA A 73 -17.14 -8.56 -0.46
N ASN A 74 -16.43 -7.52 -0.04
CA ASN A 74 -17.02 -6.31 0.55
C ASN A 74 -16.41 -4.99 0.05
N GLY A 75 -15.33 -5.04 -0.75
CA GLY A 75 -14.64 -3.86 -1.26
C GLY A 75 -13.71 -3.18 -0.25
N SER A 76 -13.49 -3.78 0.92
CA SER A 76 -12.63 -3.21 1.97
C SER A 76 -11.17 -3.24 1.55
N ILE A 77 -10.43 -2.17 1.85
CA ILE A 77 -8.96 -2.21 1.81
C ILE A 77 -8.47 -3.11 2.93
N ILE A 78 -7.57 -4.02 2.61
CA ILE A 78 -6.99 -4.99 3.57
C ILE A 78 -5.47 -4.89 3.68
N GLY A 79 -4.85 -3.97 2.93
CA GLY A 79 -3.42 -3.71 3.04
C GLY A 79 -2.82 -3.04 1.83
N SER A 80 -1.50 -2.86 1.87
CA SER A 80 -0.70 -2.33 0.77
C SER A 80 0.65 -3.03 0.69
N SER A 81 1.27 -2.94 -0.48
CA SER A 81 2.67 -3.34 -0.68
C SER A 81 3.26 -2.50 -1.82
N ARG A 82 4.59 -2.44 -1.93
CA ARG A 82 5.26 -1.75 -3.03
C ARG A 82 6.57 -2.44 -3.39
N TYR A 83 6.99 -2.31 -4.65
CA TYR A 83 8.36 -2.65 -5.01
C TYR A 83 9.30 -1.58 -4.46
N HIS A 84 10.33 -2.00 -3.71
CA HIS A 84 11.35 -1.12 -3.14
C HIS A 84 12.73 -1.51 -3.68
N GLY A 85 13.48 -0.52 -4.17
CA GLY A 85 14.84 -0.73 -4.68
C GLY A 85 14.89 -1.46 -6.03
N TYR A 86 13.89 -1.25 -6.88
CA TYR A 86 13.86 -1.84 -8.23
C TYR A 86 14.98 -1.27 -9.12
N ASP A 87 15.29 0.02 -8.98
CA ASP A 87 16.33 0.73 -9.74
C ASP A 87 17.57 1.10 -8.90
N SER A 88 17.74 0.49 -7.71
CA SER A 88 18.84 0.79 -6.77
C SER A 88 20.01 -0.17 -6.87
#